data_AF-A0A1V4JQ07-F1
#
_entry.id   AF-A0A1V4JQ07-F1
#
_cell.length_a   1.000
_cell.length_b   1.000
_cell.length_c   1.000
_cell.angle_alpha   90.00
_cell.angle_beta   90.00
_cell.angle_gamma   90.00
#
_symmetry.space_group_name_H-M   'P 1'
#
loop_
_entity.id
_entity.type
_entity.pdbx_description
1 polymer ?
#
loop_
_entity_poly.entity_id
_entity_poly.type
_entity_poly.pdbx_seq_one_letter_code
_entity_poly.pdbx_strand_id
1 'polypeptide(L)'
;MLSRYGYESLEEVKAVVERNRAVGLPYDVQYTDIDYMEARKDFTYDKVNYKDLPSFQSFLHDYGQKYILILDPAISTEALADGSPYMAYERGQNRNIWINESDGVTPLVGEVWPGRTVFPDFTNPECTNWWVEECEMFYSQVPYDGIWITLCMDAVQQWGRQYDVHNLFGYSMTLSTQRAIERLFPGKRSFLLSRSTFAGSGKFAGHWLGDNTATWEHLHWAIPGILEFGLFGIPYVWEPQI
;
A
#
# COMPACT_ATOMS: atom_id res chain seq x y z
N MET A 1 14.23 -6.71 6.59
CA MET A 1 12.80 -6.34 6.64
C MET A 1 12.02 -7.55 7.14
N LEU A 2 11.01 -7.39 7.99
CA LEU A 2 10.12 -8.49 8.36
C LEU A 2 8.68 -8.04 8.11
N SER A 3 7.92 -8.97 7.55
CA SER A 3 6.51 -8.83 7.25
C SER A 3 5.86 -10.20 7.39
N ARG A 4 4.53 -10.20 7.53
CA ARG A 4 3.69 -11.37 7.42
C ARG A 4 2.25 -10.90 7.21
N TYR A 5 1.53 -11.59 6.34
CA TYR A 5 0.07 -11.56 6.30
C TYR A 5 -0.52 -12.51 7.36
N GLY A 6 -1.43 -12.02 8.20
CA GLY A 6 -2.09 -12.79 9.26
C GLY A 6 -1.36 -12.75 10.60
N TYR A 7 -0.89 -11.57 11.07
CA TYR A 7 -0.42 -11.42 12.45
C TYR A 7 -1.57 -11.37 13.48
N GLU A 8 -2.81 -11.14 13.05
CA GLU A 8 -4.05 -11.09 13.86
C GLU A 8 -4.14 -9.99 14.95
N SER A 9 -3.03 -9.53 15.54
CA SER A 9 -2.99 -8.46 16.55
C SER A 9 -1.64 -7.73 16.61
N LEU A 10 -1.66 -6.51 17.12
CA LEU A 10 -0.43 -5.74 17.36
C LEU A 10 0.46 -6.34 18.46
N GLU A 11 -0.14 -7.08 19.40
CA GLU A 11 0.61 -7.81 20.44
C GLU A 11 1.48 -8.91 19.82
N GLU A 12 0.95 -9.66 18.84
CA GLU A 12 1.75 -10.64 18.09
C GLU A 12 2.88 -9.96 17.32
N VAL A 13 2.61 -8.84 16.63
CA VAL A 13 3.64 -8.08 15.90
C VAL A 13 4.76 -7.65 16.85
N LYS A 14 4.43 -7.09 18.01
CA LYS A 14 5.43 -6.69 19.03
C LYS A 14 6.24 -7.88 19.51
N ALA A 15 5.61 -9.02 19.79
CA ALA A 15 6.31 -10.24 20.19
C ALA A 15 7.28 -10.75 19.11
N VAL A 16 6.93 -10.61 17.82
CA VAL A 16 7.82 -10.93 16.70
C VAL A 16 9.00 -9.96 16.65
N VAL A 17 8.76 -8.67 16.80
CA VAL A 17 9.83 -7.65 16.85
C VAL A 17 10.80 -7.95 17.99
N GLU A 18 10.29 -8.17 19.20
CA GLU A 18 11.09 -8.39 20.40
C GLU A 18 11.93 -9.66 20.33
N ARG A 19 11.36 -10.80 19.88
CA ARG A 19 12.14 -12.04 19.77
C ARG A 19 13.28 -11.95 18.75
N ASN A 20 13.11 -11.18 17.68
CA ASN A 20 14.18 -10.93 16.70
C ASN A 20 15.24 -9.98 17.25
N ARG A 21 14.84 -8.92 17.97
CA ARG A 21 15.78 -8.04 18.69
C ARG A 21 16.58 -8.81 19.74
N ALA A 22 15.95 -9.73 20.48
CA ALA A 22 16.58 -10.50 21.56
C ALA A 22 17.74 -11.39 21.09
N VAL A 23 17.69 -11.87 19.85
CA VAL A 23 18.78 -12.65 19.23
C VAL A 23 19.80 -11.78 18.48
N GLY A 24 19.65 -10.45 18.55
CA GLY A 24 20.54 -9.50 17.88
C GLY A 24 20.44 -9.53 16.36
N LEU A 25 19.30 -9.93 15.78
CA LEU A 25 19.13 -9.97 14.33
C LEU A 25 19.20 -8.53 13.76
N PRO A 26 20.10 -8.25 12.79
CA PRO A 26 20.13 -6.96 12.11
C PRO A 26 18.84 -6.76 11.33
N TYR A 27 18.01 -5.82 11.77
CA TYR A 27 16.66 -5.69 11.26
C TYR A 27 16.10 -4.27 11.44
N ASP A 28 15.94 -3.54 10.33
CA ASP A 28 15.58 -2.12 10.37
C ASP A 28 14.09 -1.79 10.22
N VAL A 29 13.25 -2.65 9.60
CA VAL A 29 11.93 -2.21 9.10
C VAL A 29 10.81 -3.22 9.29
N GLN A 30 9.83 -2.89 10.13
CA GLN A 30 8.60 -3.69 10.29
C GLN A 30 7.50 -3.25 9.37
N TYR A 31 6.96 -4.23 8.66
CA TYR A 31 5.77 -4.09 7.84
C TYR A 31 4.55 -4.58 8.61
N THR A 32 3.41 -3.93 8.42
CA THR A 32 2.09 -4.48 8.77
C THR A 32 1.26 -4.61 7.51
N ASP A 33 0.77 -5.83 7.27
CA ASP A 33 -0.19 -6.16 6.22
C ASP A 33 -1.62 -5.74 6.61
N ILE A 34 -2.61 -6.02 5.75
CA ILE A 34 -3.99 -5.53 5.84
C ILE A 34 -4.72 -5.86 7.15
N ASP A 35 -4.20 -6.76 7.98
CA ASP A 35 -4.76 -7.12 9.29
C ASP A 35 -4.82 -5.93 10.25
N TYR A 36 -3.95 -4.93 10.07
CA TYR A 36 -3.99 -3.73 10.91
C TYR A 36 -5.26 -2.90 10.67
N MET A 37 -5.88 -3.00 9.49
CA MET A 37 -7.00 -2.17 9.06
C MET A 37 -8.32 -2.65 9.66
N GLU A 38 -9.26 -1.73 9.89
CA GLU A 38 -10.62 -2.11 10.26
C GLU A 38 -11.33 -2.75 9.06
N ALA A 39 -11.64 -4.05 9.15
CA ALA A 39 -12.27 -4.81 8.08
C ALA A 39 -11.57 -4.64 6.72
N ARG A 40 -10.23 -4.53 6.72
CA ARG A 40 -9.38 -4.38 5.53
C ARG A 40 -9.67 -3.12 4.70
N LYS A 41 -10.21 -2.07 5.34
CA LYS A 41 -10.45 -0.76 4.72
C LYS A 41 -9.23 0.15 4.88
N ASP A 42 -8.75 0.67 3.77
CA ASP A 42 -7.65 1.65 3.75
C ASP A 42 -7.91 2.86 4.67
N PHE A 43 -6.85 3.49 5.15
CA PHE A 43 -6.91 4.66 6.05
C PHE A 43 -7.69 4.45 7.37
N THR A 44 -7.83 3.20 7.79
CA THR A 44 -8.40 2.82 9.09
C THR A 44 -7.43 1.92 9.85
N TYR A 45 -7.69 1.68 11.13
CA TYR A 45 -7.05 0.60 11.86
C TYR A 45 -8.02 -0.04 12.86
N ASP A 46 -7.85 -1.34 13.11
CA ASP A 46 -8.65 -2.10 14.06
C ASP A 46 -8.44 -1.57 15.49
N LYS A 47 -9.48 -0.95 16.04
CA LYS A 47 -9.46 -0.30 17.36
C LYS A 47 -9.42 -1.31 18.53
N VAL A 48 -9.57 -2.61 18.26
CA VAL A 48 -9.51 -3.68 19.24
C VAL A 48 -8.15 -4.37 19.20
N ASN A 49 -7.81 -5.00 18.07
CA ASN A 49 -6.60 -5.81 17.93
C ASN A 49 -5.33 -4.96 17.69
N TYR A 50 -5.51 -3.75 17.17
CA TYR A 50 -4.45 -2.80 16.85
C TYR A 50 -4.63 -1.45 17.57
N LYS A 51 -5.28 -1.46 18.75
CA LYS A 51 -5.55 -0.24 19.55
C LYS A 51 -4.35 0.67 19.80
N ASP A 52 -3.15 0.09 19.97
CA ASP A 52 -1.91 0.84 20.25
C ASP A 52 -1.11 1.19 18.99
N LEU A 53 -1.67 0.96 17.79
CA LEU A 53 -0.98 1.23 16.52
C LEU A 53 -0.49 2.68 16.38
N PRO A 54 -1.23 3.71 16.86
CA PRO A 54 -0.74 5.09 16.88
C PRO A 54 0.63 5.30 17.56
N SER A 55 0.99 4.43 18.52
CA SER A 55 2.28 4.50 19.24
C SER A 55 3.32 3.50 18.73
N PHE A 56 2.97 2.67 17.74
CA PHE A 56 3.83 1.59 17.27
C PHE A 56 5.09 2.09 16.56
N GLN A 57 4.98 3.18 15.80
CA GLN A 57 6.16 3.81 15.19
C GLN A 57 7.17 4.23 16.26
N SER A 58 6.73 4.89 17.33
CA SER A 58 7.62 5.30 18.42
C SER A 58 8.31 4.09 19.07
N PHE A 59 7.57 3.00 19.31
CA PHE A 59 8.12 1.74 19.80
C PHE A 59 9.22 1.15 18.89
N LEU A 60 9.12 1.34 17.58
CA LEU A 60 10.17 0.96 16.62
C LEU A 60 11.34 1.95 16.62
N HIS A 61 11.04 3.25 16.64
CA HIS A 61 12.04 4.32 16.61
C HIS A 61 12.94 4.34 17.85
N ASP A 62 12.43 3.91 19.01
CA ASP A 62 13.23 3.77 20.25
C ASP A 62 14.44 2.83 20.08
N TYR A 63 14.40 1.96 19.06
CA TYR A 63 15.49 1.05 18.69
C TYR A 63 16.07 1.36 17.30
N GLY A 64 15.81 2.55 16.76
CA GLY A 64 16.28 2.98 15.45
C GLY A 64 15.61 2.30 14.26
N GLN A 65 14.54 1.53 14.48
CA GLN A 65 13.81 0.85 13.42
C GLN A 65 12.79 1.78 12.74
N LYS A 66 12.16 1.30 11.66
CA LYS A 66 11.19 2.01 10.84
C LYS A 66 9.91 1.20 10.68
N TYR A 67 8.81 1.90 10.50
CA TYR A 67 7.49 1.33 10.30
C TYR A 67 7.00 1.56 8.87
N ILE A 68 6.57 0.51 8.19
CA ILE A 68 5.95 0.61 6.86
C ILE A 68 4.61 -0.11 6.92
N LEU A 69 3.60 0.46 6.28
CA LEU A 69 2.28 -0.14 6.19
C LEU A 69 1.86 -0.30 4.72
N ILE A 70 0.98 -1.27 4.51
CA ILE A 70 0.32 -1.50 3.21
C ILE A 70 -0.82 -0.50 3.02
N LEU A 71 -1.05 -0.05 1.78
CA LEU A 71 -2.26 0.62 1.32
C LEU A 71 -2.69 0.00 0.00
N ASP A 72 -3.99 -0.26 -0.13
CA ASP A 72 -4.58 -0.84 -1.32
C ASP A 72 -5.41 0.22 -2.08
N PRO A 73 -5.34 0.24 -3.42
CA PRO A 73 -6.04 1.25 -4.20
C PRO A 73 -7.55 1.12 -4.08
N ALA A 74 -8.09 -0.07 -3.83
CA ALA A 74 -9.53 -0.30 -3.84
C ALA A 74 -10.21 0.21 -2.56
N ILE A 75 -11.16 1.13 -2.72
CA ILE A 75 -11.86 1.78 -1.60
C ILE A 75 -13.24 1.16 -1.42
N SER A 76 -13.53 0.66 -0.21
CA SER A 76 -14.83 0.04 0.11
C SER A 76 -15.98 1.02 -0.06
N THR A 77 -17.13 0.53 -0.54
CA THR A 77 -18.39 1.30 -0.56
C THR A 77 -19.20 1.16 0.72
N GLU A 78 -18.76 0.32 1.65
CA GLU A 78 -19.49 -0.02 2.86
C GLU A 78 -19.10 0.88 4.04
N ALA A 79 -20.04 1.07 4.97
CA ALA A 79 -19.81 1.80 6.22
C ALA A 79 -18.74 1.12 7.11
N LEU A 80 -18.28 1.86 8.12
CA LEU A 80 -17.45 1.33 9.19
C LEU A 80 -18.25 0.37 10.10
N ALA A 81 -17.55 -0.42 10.91
CA ALA A 81 -18.15 -1.46 11.74
C ALA A 81 -19.15 -0.90 12.80
N ASP A 82 -18.97 0.35 13.20
CA ASP A 82 -19.88 1.07 14.12
C ASP A 82 -21.10 1.70 13.40
N GLY A 83 -21.22 1.49 12.09
CA GLY A 83 -22.28 2.05 11.25
C GLY A 83 -22.04 3.49 10.81
N SER A 84 -20.91 4.11 11.17
CA SER A 84 -20.55 5.44 10.71
C SER A 84 -20.08 5.44 9.25
N PRO A 85 -20.21 6.56 8.53
CA PRO A 85 -19.77 6.66 7.14
C PRO A 85 -18.26 6.43 7.00
N TYR A 86 -17.86 5.66 5.99
CA TYR A 86 -16.45 5.51 5.65
C TYR A 86 -15.96 6.73 4.88
N MET A 87 -15.32 7.66 5.60
CA MET A 87 -15.07 9.00 5.07
C MET A 87 -14.11 9.06 3.88
N ALA A 88 -13.21 8.09 3.70
CA ALA A 88 -12.35 8.04 2.52
C ALA A 88 -13.16 7.84 1.23
N TYR A 89 -14.18 6.96 1.29
CA TYR A 89 -15.16 6.78 0.21
C TYR A 89 -15.98 8.05 0.00
N GLU A 90 -16.57 8.61 1.06
CA GLU A 90 -17.40 9.82 0.94
C GLU A 90 -16.65 11.00 0.32
N ARG A 91 -15.39 11.22 0.72
CA ARG A 91 -14.56 12.30 0.16
C ARG A 91 -14.18 12.04 -1.30
N GLY A 92 -13.86 10.80 -1.66
CA GLY A 92 -13.58 10.45 -3.05
C GLY A 92 -14.83 10.59 -3.95
N GLN A 93 -15.97 10.12 -3.46
CA GLN A 93 -17.26 10.22 -4.15
C GLN A 93 -17.64 11.67 -4.43
N ASN A 94 -17.48 12.55 -3.44
CA ASN A 94 -17.77 13.99 -3.59
C ASN A 94 -16.86 14.70 -4.60
N ARG A 95 -15.71 14.09 -4.96
CA ARG A 95 -14.74 14.64 -5.92
C ARG A 95 -14.82 13.97 -7.30
N ASN A 96 -15.66 12.95 -7.49
CA ASN A 96 -15.78 12.18 -8.73
C ASN A 96 -14.42 11.65 -9.23
N ILE A 97 -13.65 11.05 -8.33
CA ILE A 97 -12.27 10.58 -8.60
C ILE A 97 -12.17 9.09 -8.93
N TRP A 98 -13.31 8.42 -9.09
CA TRP A 98 -13.34 6.99 -9.39
C TRP A 98 -13.15 6.73 -10.89
N ILE A 99 -12.56 5.58 -11.18
CA ILE A 99 -12.63 4.91 -12.47
C ILE A 99 -14.09 4.61 -12.76
N ASN A 100 -14.54 4.96 -13.97
CA ASN A 100 -15.93 4.80 -14.38
C ASN A 100 -16.11 3.62 -15.33
N GLU A 101 -17.36 3.17 -15.41
CA GLU A 101 -17.87 2.30 -16.45
C GLU A 101 -17.76 2.95 -17.84
N SER A 102 -18.08 2.19 -18.89
CA SER A 102 -18.03 2.67 -20.27
C SER A 102 -18.97 3.87 -20.58
N ASP A 103 -19.94 4.15 -19.71
CA ASP A 103 -20.80 5.34 -19.80
C ASP A 103 -20.08 6.64 -19.39
N GLY A 104 -18.89 6.53 -18.78
CA GLY A 104 -18.03 7.63 -18.38
C GLY A 104 -18.49 8.37 -17.12
N VAL A 105 -19.56 7.94 -16.45
CA VAL A 105 -20.16 8.66 -15.30
C VAL A 105 -20.48 7.76 -14.11
N THR A 106 -20.74 6.48 -14.32
CA THR A 106 -21.04 5.53 -13.25
C THR A 106 -19.72 4.95 -12.72
N PRO A 107 -19.40 5.07 -11.42
CA PRO A 107 -18.21 4.45 -10.86
C PRO A 107 -18.22 2.93 -11.07
N LEU A 108 -17.10 2.40 -11.58
CA LEU A 108 -16.91 0.96 -11.69
C LEU A 108 -16.85 0.35 -10.29
N VAL A 109 -17.59 -0.73 -10.10
CA VAL A 109 -17.64 -1.47 -8.85
C VAL A 109 -16.99 -2.83 -9.05
N GLY A 110 -16.02 -3.16 -8.18
CA GLY A 110 -15.42 -4.49 -8.07
C GLY A 110 -15.55 -5.07 -6.67
N GLU A 111 -14.76 -6.10 -6.40
CA GLU A 111 -14.64 -6.73 -5.10
C GLU A 111 -13.17 -7.02 -4.80
N VAL A 112 -12.70 -6.59 -3.62
CA VAL A 112 -11.33 -6.84 -3.11
C VAL A 112 -11.44 -7.15 -1.60
N TRP A 113 -10.38 -6.94 -0.83
CA TRP A 113 -10.26 -7.30 0.58
C TRP A 113 -11.39 -6.80 1.48
N PRO A 114 -11.88 -5.55 1.36
CA PRO A 114 -12.98 -5.06 2.18
C PRO A 114 -14.38 -5.35 1.59
N GLY A 115 -14.47 -6.26 0.61
CA GLY A 115 -15.71 -6.57 -0.10
C GLY A 115 -15.90 -5.64 -1.31
N ARG A 116 -17.12 -5.11 -1.47
CA ARG A 116 -17.49 -4.25 -2.61
C ARG A 116 -16.68 -2.95 -2.59
N THR A 117 -16.02 -2.65 -3.70
CA THR A 117 -15.08 -1.53 -3.81
C THR A 117 -15.28 -0.70 -5.08
N VAL A 118 -14.90 0.57 -4.98
CA VAL A 118 -14.60 1.45 -6.11
C VAL A 118 -13.10 1.69 -6.21
N PHE A 119 -12.71 2.35 -7.27
CA PHE A 119 -11.35 2.33 -7.76
C PHE A 119 -10.88 3.74 -8.09
N PRO A 120 -9.90 4.31 -7.38
CA PRO A 120 -9.38 5.64 -7.65
C PRO A 120 -8.71 5.71 -9.02
N ASP A 121 -9.02 6.75 -9.78
CA ASP A 121 -8.34 7.05 -11.03
C ASP A 121 -7.10 7.91 -10.76
N PHE A 122 -5.96 7.26 -10.46
CA PHE A 122 -4.71 7.97 -10.20
C PHE A 122 -4.18 8.79 -11.40
N THR A 123 -4.77 8.63 -12.58
CA THR A 123 -4.46 9.47 -13.75
C THR A 123 -5.16 10.84 -13.70
N ASN A 124 -6.19 10.97 -12.86
CA ASN A 124 -6.89 12.21 -12.53
C ASN A 124 -6.11 13.01 -11.45
N PRO A 125 -5.74 14.28 -11.71
CA PRO A 125 -5.07 15.12 -10.71
C PRO A 125 -5.84 15.28 -9.39
N GLU A 126 -7.17 15.33 -9.42
CA GLU A 126 -7.98 15.44 -8.20
C GLU A 126 -7.96 14.16 -7.37
N CYS A 127 -7.85 13.00 -8.02
CA CYS A 127 -7.60 11.74 -7.32
C CYS A 127 -6.26 11.78 -6.59
N THR A 128 -5.23 12.39 -7.20
CA THR A 128 -3.94 12.56 -6.55
C THR A 128 -4.03 13.48 -5.33
N ASN A 129 -4.77 14.59 -5.43
CA ASN A 129 -4.99 15.48 -4.28
C ASN A 129 -5.71 14.75 -3.15
N TRP A 130 -6.79 14.01 -3.47
CA TRP A 130 -7.51 13.17 -2.52
C TRP A 130 -6.57 12.16 -1.84
N TRP A 131 -5.77 11.40 -2.62
CA TRP A 131 -4.84 10.40 -2.07
C TRP A 131 -3.83 11.01 -1.09
N VAL A 132 -3.26 12.17 -1.43
CA VAL A 132 -2.33 12.91 -0.57
C VAL A 132 -3.00 13.30 0.75
N GLU A 133 -4.22 13.83 0.68
CA GLU A 133 -4.97 14.24 1.87
C GLU A 133 -5.36 13.04 2.75
N GLU A 134 -5.79 11.91 2.16
CA GLU A 134 -6.07 10.68 2.91
C GLU A 134 -4.83 10.16 3.64
N CYS A 135 -3.68 10.16 2.96
CA CYS A 135 -2.39 9.83 3.55
C CYS A 135 -2.04 10.77 4.72
N GLU A 136 -2.22 12.09 4.57
CA GLU A 136 -1.99 13.07 5.65
C GLU A 136 -2.90 12.85 6.85
N MET A 137 -4.21 12.65 6.61
CA MET A 137 -5.18 12.40 7.65
C MET A 137 -4.89 11.10 8.40
N PHE A 138 -4.52 10.04 7.68
CA PHE A 138 -4.18 8.77 8.31
C PHE A 138 -2.85 8.85 9.07
N TYR A 139 -1.82 9.48 8.49
CA TYR A 139 -0.54 9.71 9.16
C TYR A 139 -0.69 10.47 10.49
N SER A 140 -1.63 11.41 10.57
CA SER A 140 -1.91 12.15 11.81
C SER A 140 -2.44 11.26 12.96
N GLN A 141 -3.01 10.10 12.62
CA GLN A 141 -3.52 9.12 13.59
C GLN A 141 -2.52 7.97 13.81
N VAL A 142 -1.90 7.51 12.73
CA VAL A 142 -0.95 6.39 12.71
C VAL A 142 0.29 6.85 11.95
N PRO A 143 1.32 7.35 12.64
CA PRO A 143 2.58 7.72 11.98
C PRO A 143 3.29 6.49 11.39
N TYR A 144 3.86 6.61 10.19
CA TYR A 144 4.65 5.57 9.50
C TYR A 144 5.88 6.20 8.81
N ASP A 145 6.83 5.42 8.31
CA ASP A 145 8.06 5.90 7.66
C ASP A 145 8.08 5.68 6.15
N GLY A 146 7.17 4.86 5.63
CA GLY A 146 7.04 4.52 4.21
C GLY A 146 5.73 3.81 3.90
N ILE A 147 5.46 3.63 2.61
CA ILE A 147 4.20 3.07 2.10
C ILE A 147 4.52 1.88 1.19
N TRP A 148 3.75 0.81 1.35
CA TRP A 148 3.71 -0.34 0.48
C TRP A 148 2.37 -0.35 -0.27
N ILE A 149 2.37 -0.29 -1.60
CA ILE A 149 1.14 -0.28 -2.42
C ILE A 149 0.97 -1.58 -3.21
N THR A 150 -0.26 -2.11 -3.24
CA THR A 150 -0.59 -3.36 -3.95
C THR A 150 -1.75 -3.18 -4.93
N LEU A 151 -2.08 -4.22 -5.71
CA LEU A 151 -3.12 -4.27 -6.76
C LEU A 151 -2.89 -3.57 -8.11
N CYS A 152 -3.46 -4.19 -9.14
CA CYS A 152 -3.79 -3.59 -10.44
C CYS A 152 -5.25 -3.96 -10.77
N MET A 153 -5.92 -3.12 -11.55
CA MET A 153 -7.38 -3.17 -11.78
C MET A 153 -7.70 -3.00 -13.26
N ASP A 154 -8.97 -3.26 -13.62
CA ASP A 154 -9.55 -3.22 -14.96
C ASP A 154 -10.74 -2.23 -15.11
N ALA A 155 -10.58 -1.00 -15.66
CA ALA A 155 -11.67 -0.15 -16.24
C ALA A 155 -11.24 1.25 -16.80
N VAL A 156 -12.17 2.12 -17.22
CA VAL A 156 -11.89 3.38 -17.96
C VAL A 156 -11.36 4.50 -17.07
N GLN A 157 -10.24 5.14 -17.46
CA GLN A 157 -9.50 6.14 -16.69
C GLN A 157 -9.36 7.48 -17.45
N GLN A 158 -8.93 8.56 -16.79
CA GLN A 158 -8.73 9.90 -17.36
C GLN A 158 -7.70 9.91 -18.50
N TRP A 159 -6.63 9.10 -18.41
CA TRP A 159 -5.66 8.97 -19.52
C TRP A 159 -6.18 8.14 -20.70
N GLY A 160 -7.33 7.47 -20.58
CA GLY A 160 -7.94 6.70 -21.66
C GLY A 160 -8.70 5.46 -21.19
N ARG A 161 -9.16 4.68 -22.15
CA ARG A 161 -9.83 3.41 -21.86
C ARG A 161 -8.84 2.45 -21.20
N GLN A 162 -9.35 1.57 -20.33
CA GLN A 162 -8.54 0.52 -19.70
C GLN A 162 -7.63 -0.20 -20.68
N TYR A 163 -8.17 -0.52 -21.85
CA TYR A 163 -7.46 -1.22 -22.92
C TYR A 163 -6.11 -0.58 -23.25
N ASP A 164 -6.03 0.75 -23.19
CA ASP A 164 -4.83 1.51 -23.52
C ASP A 164 -3.94 1.77 -22.29
N VAL A 165 -4.52 1.92 -21.10
CA VAL A 165 -3.81 2.41 -19.90
C VAL A 165 -3.70 1.41 -18.75
N HIS A 166 -4.16 0.17 -18.93
CA HIS A 166 -4.12 -0.89 -17.91
C HIS A 166 -2.75 -1.04 -17.27
N ASN A 167 -1.70 -1.17 -18.09
CA ASN A 167 -0.32 -1.35 -17.63
C ASN A 167 0.26 -0.11 -16.94
N LEU A 168 -0.45 1.03 -16.97
CA LEU A 168 -0.03 2.28 -16.35
C LEU A 168 -0.64 2.51 -14.97
N PHE A 169 -1.59 1.69 -14.52
CA PHE A 169 -2.29 1.90 -13.25
C PHE A 169 -1.33 1.93 -12.05
N GLY A 170 -0.47 0.91 -11.90
CA GLY A 170 0.53 0.89 -10.83
C GLY A 170 1.55 2.04 -10.94
N TYR A 171 1.84 2.49 -12.16
CA TYR A 171 2.74 3.62 -12.39
C TYR A 171 2.10 4.95 -11.97
N SER A 172 0.84 5.22 -12.33
CA SER A 172 0.13 6.43 -11.91
C SER A 172 -0.07 6.45 -10.39
N MET A 173 -0.44 5.32 -9.77
CA MET A 173 -0.51 5.20 -8.30
C MET A 173 0.83 5.48 -7.63
N THR A 174 1.94 4.99 -8.21
CA THR A 174 3.30 5.27 -7.73
C THR A 174 3.60 6.77 -7.75
N LEU A 175 3.20 7.49 -8.82
CA LEU A 175 3.39 8.93 -8.91
C LEU A 175 2.53 9.70 -7.88
N SER A 176 1.28 9.31 -7.70
CA SER A 176 0.41 9.94 -6.69
C SER A 176 0.92 9.69 -5.27
N THR A 177 1.40 8.48 -4.98
CA THR A 177 1.98 8.13 -3.69
C THR A 177 3.31 8.83 -3.45
N GLN A 178 4.10 9.07 -4.51
CA GLN A 178 5.32 9.86 -4.43
C GLN A 178 5.03 11.30 -4.00
N ARG A 179 3.94 11.92 -4.49
CA ARG A 179 3.50 13.23 -4.01
C ARG A 179 3.05 13.20 -2.55
N ALA A 180 2.37 12.12 -2.12
CA ALA A 180 2.01 11.94 -0.72
C ALA A 180 3.26 11.85 0.17
N ILE A 181 4.28 11.11 -0.26
CA ILE A 181 5.58 11.04 0.42
C ILE A 181 6.28 12.40 0.50
N GLU A 182 6.33 13.17 -0.59
CA GLU A 182 6.93 14.51 -0.57
C GLU A 182 6.24 15.43 0.43
N ARG A 183 4.91 15.28 0.56
CA ARG A 183 4.09 16.06 1.48
C ARG A 183 4.29 15.64 2.94
N LEU A 184 4.27 14.33 3.21
CA LEU A 184 4.43 13.75 4.55
C LEU A 184 5.86 13.88 5.09
N PHE A 185 6.86 13.77 4.21
CA PHE A 185 8.27 13.72 4.59
C PHE A 185 9.11 14.77 3.82
N PRO A 186 8.86 16.08 4.01
CA PRO A 186 9.56 17.12 3.26
C PRO A 186 11.09 17.01 3.38
N GLY A 187 11.77 17.00 2.24
CA GLY A 187 13.23 16.89 2.16
C GLY A 187 13.80 15.50 2.51
N LYS A 188 12.96 14.50 2.75
CA LYS A 188 13.35 13.10 2.97
C LYS A 188 12.92 12.25 1.78
N ARG A 189 13.56 11.07 1.64
CA ARG A 189 13.21 10.09 0.60
C ARG A 189 11.97 9.26 0.97
N SER A 190 11.77 9.00 2.27
CA SER A 190 10.85 7.95 2.75
C SER A 190 11.16 6.60 2.05
N PHE A 191 10.15 5.76 1.88
CA PHE A 191 10.22 4.49 1.18
C PHE A 191 8.89 4.20 0.50
N LEU A 192 8.96 3.77 -0.77
CA LEU A 192 7.81 3.32 -1.54
C LEU A 192 8.11 1.97 -2.18
N LEU A 193 7.23 1.01 -1.96
CA LEU A 193 7.26 -0.30 -2.58
C LEU A 193 5.99 -0.52 -3.39
N SER A 194 6.12 -0.89 -4.67
CA SER A 194 4.97 -1.14 -5.55
C SER A 194 4.99 -2.54 -6.16
N ARG A 195 3.82 -3.19 -6.21
CA ARG A 195 3.66 -4.49 -6.91
C ARG A 195 3.70 -4.30 -8.42
N SER A 196 2.88 -3.39 -8.93
CA SER A 196 2.74 -3.17 -10.37
C SER A 196 3.67 -2.06 -10.84
N THR A 197 4.39 -2.31 -11.93
CA THR A 197 5.37 -1.36 -12.48
C THR A 197 5.22 -1.19 -13.99
N PHE A 198 5.52 0.00 -14.48
CA PHE A 198 5.79 0.28 -15.89
C PHE A 198 7.23 0.80 -16.10
N ALA A 199 7.66 0.95 -17.36
CA ALA A 199 8.96 1.53 -17.69
C ALA A 199 9.16 2.89 -16.98
N GLY A 200 10.25 3.01 -16.21
CA GLY A 200 10.58 4.21 -15.42
C GLY A 200 10.11 4.17 -13.96
N SER A 201 9.37 3.15 -13.52
CA SER A 201 8.89 3.06 -12.12
C SER A 201 10.02 3.05 -11.09
N GLY A 202 11.18 2.47 -11.42
CA GLY A 202 12.36 2.42 -10.55
C GLY A 202 12.96 3.78 -10.18
N LYS A 203 12.53 4.86 -10.85
CA LYS A 203 12.83 6.24 -10.43
C LYS A 203 12.16 6.61 -9.10
N PHE A 204 11.04 5.95 -8.78
CA PHE A 204 10.14 6.37 -7.68
C PHE A 204 9.92 5.29 -6.63
N ALA A 205 9.91 4.01 -7.02
CA ALA A 205 9.58 2.91 -6.12
C ALA A 205 10.52 1.71 -6.28
N GLY A 206 10.66 0.96 -5.18
CA GLY A 206 11.14 -0.43 -5.23
C GLY A 206 10.05 -1.39 -5.68
N HIS A 207 10.44 -2.65 -5.91
CA HIS A 207 9.54 -3.72 -6.32
C HIS A 207 9.80 -5.01 -5.51
N TRP A 208 8.81 -5.88 -5.40
CA TRP A 208 9.02 -7.27 -4.96
C TRP A 208 8.35 -8.20 -5.96
N LEU A 209 8.91 -9.40 -6.17
CA LEU A 209 8.49 -10.33 -7.23
C LEU A 209 7.07 -10.93 -7.06
N GLY A 210 6.28 -10.42 -6.11
CA GLY A 210 4.92 -10.86 -5.85
C GLY A 210 4.84 -12.06 -4.92
N ASP A 211 3.70 -12.74 -5.00
CA ASP A 211 3.33 -13.84 -4.12
C ASP A 211 3.98 -15.12 -4.62
N ASN A 212 5.01 -15.57 -3.90
CA ASN A 212 5.72 -16.81 -4.21
C ASN A 212 5.23 -17.97 -3.32
N THR A 213 5.98 -19.06 -3.28
CA THR A 213 5.69 -20.23 -2.45
C THR A 213 7.02 -20.74 -1.92
N ALA A 214 7.09 -21.19 -0.66
CA ALA A 214 8.26 -21.82 -0.06
C ALA A 214 8.66 -23.17 -0.71
N THR A 215 9.09 -23.11 -1.97
CA THR A 215 9.66 -24.23 -2.73
C THR A 215 11.06 -23.87 -3.20
N TRP A 216 11.89 -24.88 -3.41
CA TRP A 216 13.23 -24.71 -4.00
C TRP A 216 13.17 -24.11 -5.41
N GLU A 217 12.09 -24.34 -6.15
CA GLU A 217 11.90 -23.82 -7.49
C GLU A 217 11.70 -22.30 -7.47
N HIS A 218 10.88 -21.78 -6.57
CA HIS A 218 10.67 -20.32 -6.45
C HIS A 218 11.96 -19.62 -5.99
N LEU A 219 12.70 -20.20 -5.04
CA LEU A 219 14.01 -19.69 -4.66
C LEU A 219 14.98 -19.61 -5.86
N HIS A 220 14.94 -20.61 -6.75
CA HIS A 220 15.74 -20.60 -7.97
C HIS A 220 15.25 -19.55 -8.99
N TRP A 221 13.93 -19.37 -9.13
CA TRP A 221 13.31 -18.39 -10.04
C TRP A 221 13.46 -16.93 -9.58
N ALA A 222 13.73 -16.70 -8.29
CA ALA A 222 14.05 -15.39 -7.74
C ALA A 222 15.23 -14.72 -8.45
N ILE A 223 16.26 -15.51 -8.78
CA ILE A 223 17.52 -15.02 -9.35
C ILE A 223 17.29 -14.34 -10.71
N PRO A 224 16.71 -15.01 -11.73
CA PRO A 224 16.43 -14.34 -13.00
C PRO A 224 15.48 -13.16 -12.82
N GLY A 225 14.46 -13.25 -11.95
CA GLY A 225 13.55 -12.13 -11.69
C GLY A 225 14.27 -10.88 -11.16
N ILE A 226 15.17 -11.03 -10.19
CA ILE A 226 15.98 -9.92 -9.68
C ILE A 226 16.88 -9.33 -10.78
N LEU A 227 17.50 -10.17 -11.61
CA LEU A 227 18.37 -9.72 -12.70
C LEU A 227 17.60 -8.95 -13.77
N GLU A 228 16.40 -9.40 -14.12
CA GLU A 228 15.51 -8.72 -15.07
C GLU A 228 15.12 -7.34 -14.57
N PHE A 229 14.72 -7.19 -13.30
CA PHE A 229 14.41 -5.88 -12.71
C PHE A 229 15.64 -4.96 -12.62
N GLY A 230 16.84 -5.55 -12.48
CA GLY A 230 18.11 -4.83 -12.66
C GLY A 230 18.24 -4.20 -14.05
N LEU A 231 17.84 -4.92 -15.11
CA LEU A 231 17.82 -4.39 -16.49
C LEU A 231 16.71 -3.34 -16.68
N PHE A 232 15.58 -3.47 -16.00
CA PHE A 232 14.46 -2.52 -16.06
C PHE A 232 14.72 -1.21 -15.32
N GLY A 233 15.88 -1.06 -14.69
CA GLY A 233 16.23 0.13 -13.90
C GLY A 233 15.47 0.21 -12.58
N ILE A 234 15.09 -0.93 -12.01
CA ILE A 234 14.45 -1.07 -10.69
C ILE A 234 15.40 -1.86 -9.79
N PRO A 235 16.49 -1.24 -9.31
CA PRO A 235 17.56 -1.96 -8.62
C PRO A 235 17.18 -2.42 -7.20
N TYR A 236 16.18 -1.77 -6.59
CA TYR A 236 15.67 -2.18 -5.29
C TYR A 236 14.54 -3.19 -5.48
N VAL A 237 14.92 -4.45 -5.63
CA VAL A 237 14.02 -5.59 -5.86
C VAL A 237 14.37 -6.77 -4.96
N TRP A 238 13.37 -7.49 -4.46
CA TRP A 238 13.55 -8.72 -3.70
C TRP A 238 12.40 -9.69 -3.90
N GLU A 239 12.62 -10.93 -3.45
CA GLU A 239 11.57 -11.93 -3.32
C GLU A 239 11.26 -12.11 -1.82
N PRO A 240 10.00 -11.97 -1.37
CA PRO A 240 9.63 -12.40 -0.02
C PRO A 240 9.74 -13.93 0.07
N GLN A 241 9.95 -14.48 1.26
CA GLN A 241 9.76 -15.92 1.48
C GLN A 241 8.45 -16.10 2.24
N ILE A 242 7.47 -16.71 1.58
CA ILE A 242 6.12 -17.00 2.12
C ILE A 242 6.01 -18.48 2.47
#